data_AF-A0A8J3AH45-F1
#
_entry.id   AF-A0A8J3AH45-F1
#
_cell.length_a   1.000
_cell.length_b   1.000
_cell.length_c   1.000
_cell.angle_alpha   90.00
_cell.angle_beta   90.00
_cell.angle_gamma   90.00
#
_symmetry.space_group_name_H-M   'P 1'
#
loop_
_entity.id
_entity.type
_entity.pdbx_description
1 polymer ?
#
loop_
_entity_poly.entity_id
_entity_poly.type
_entity_poly.pdbx_seq_one_letter_code
_entity_poly.pdbx_strand_id
1 'polypeptide(L)'
;MMVVVVLLAVVVAVQTVLVVGLLRSHAEILRRLHELGAGIDPDQPAGAPASSGAPTAAVAAPATPVDGRLADDVVGVGPDGEVLALRVREVRHDTVLVFLSSTCAGCKPYWPALEAPDVPGDTRVVVVTREEPDEDRDAIARLAPPGATVVMSDATWDAHDVPGSPYVVHVDGATGRVRGEGTAGTWPAVRRLLLQGAAGRDKAAADARRERDADRHLLAAGIEPGDPSLYRRAEQFAPGDEVTVGGAGAPAAGDDTGTRP
;
A
#
# COMPACT_ATOMS: atom_id res chain seq x y z
N MET A 1 35.96 -14.20 46.88
CA MET A 1 34.76 -13.32 46.94
C MET A 1 35.04 -11.94 46.35
N MET A 2 36.02 -11.17 46.86
CA MET A 2 36.41 -9.85 46.31
C MET A 2 36.73 -9.85 44.81
N VAL A 3 37.50 -10.84 44.32
CA VAL A 3 37.86 -10.95 42.89
C VAL A 3 36.64 -11.09 41.98
N VAL A 4 35.63 -11.85 42.40
CA VAL A 4 34.39 -12.06 41.64
C VAL A 4 33.57 -10.77 41.60
N VAL A 5 33.50 -10.05 42.72
CA VAL A 5 32.80 -8.76 42.80
C VAL A 5 33.45 -7.72 41.89
N VAL A 6 34.78 -7.66 41.85
CA VAL A 6 35.52 -6.76 40.97
C VAL A 6 35.29 -7.10 39.50
N LEU A 7 35.37 -8.39 39.14
CA LEU A 7 35.08 -8.85 37.77
C LEU A 7 33.65 -8.49 37.32
N LEU A 8 32.66 -8.73 38.17
CA LEU A 8 31.27 -8.40 37.89
C LEU A 8 31.08 -6.89 37.71
N ALA A 9 31.69 -6.06 38.58
CA ALA A 9 31.63 -4.61 38.46
C ALA A 9 32.22 -4.10 37.14
N VAL A 10 33.34 -4.68 36.68
CA VAL A 10 33.95 -4.37 35.39
C VAL A 10 33.01 -4.75 34.24
N VAL A 11 32.44 -5.96 34.26
CA VAL A 11 31.50 -6.40 33.21
C VAL A 11 30.28 -5.48 33.13
N VAL A 12 29.68 -5.12 34.26
CA VAL A 12 28.54 -4.19 34.32
C VAL A 12 28.92 -2.80 33.83
N ALA A 13 30.11 -2.30 34.19
CA ALA A 13 30.61 -1.01 33.70
C ALA A 13 30.81 -1.03 32.18
N VAL A 14 31.39 -2.11 31.63
CA VAL A 14 31.55 -2.26 30.17
C VAL A 14 30.19 -2.34 29.47
N GLN A 15 29.25 -3.10 30.02
CA GLN A 15 27.91 -3.25 29.45
C GLN A 15 27.13 -1.93 29.43
N THR A 16 27.23 -1.13 30.51
CA THR A 16 26.56 0.19 30.57
C THR A 16 27.17 1.18 29.58
N VAL A 17 28.50 1.22 29.45
CA VAL A 17 29.18 2.04 28.43
C VAL A 17 28.74 1.63 27.03
N LEU A 18 28.65 0.34 26.76
CA LEU A 18 28.24 -0.18 25.45
C LEU A 18 26.78 0.18 25.13
N VAL A 19 25.86 0.02 26.08
CA VAL A 19 24.45 0.42 25.93
C VAL A 19 24.32 1.92 25.70
N VAL A 20 25.03 2.75 26.47
CA VAL A 20 25.01 4.22 26.28
C VAL A 20 25.59 4.62 24.92
N GLY A 21 26.65 3.95 24.47
CA GLY A 21 27.23 4.14 23.14
C GLY A 21 26.24 3.81 22.02
N LEU A 22 25.54 2.68 22.12
CA LEU A 22 24.47 2.29 21.19
C LEU A 22 23.35 3.32 21.17
N LEU A 23 22.81 3.71 22.32
CA LEU A 23 21.73 4.69 22.40
C LEU A 23 22.13 6.05 21.80
N ARG A 24 23.37 6.50 22.02
CA ARG A 24 23.89 7.75 21.43
C ARG A 24 24.07 7.64 19.92
N SER A 25 24.51 6.48 19.42
CA SER A 25 24.62 6.20 17.99
C SER A 25 23.25 6.21 17.30
N HIS A 26 22.22 5.62 17.94
CA HIS A 26 20.86 5.63 17.41
C HIS A 26 20.24 7.04 17.38
N ALA A 27 20.49 7.83 18.43
CA ALA A 27 20.05 9.23 18.46
C ALA A 27 20.71 10.08 17.34
N GLU A 28 21.99 9.85 17.08
CA GLU A 28 22.72 10.52 16.00
C GLU A 28 22.23 10.09 14.61
N ILE A 29 21.94 8.80 14.40
CA ILE A 29 21.37 8.30 13.14
C ILE A 29 19.99 8.90 12.87
N LEU A 30 19.12 8.94 13.88
CA LEU A 30 17.79 9.58 13.76
C LEU A 30 17.90 11.08 13.47
N ARG A 31 18.87 11.77 14.09
CA ARG A 31 19.12 13.20 13.85
C ARG A 31 19.58 13.47 12.42
N ARG A 32 20.47 12.63 11.88
CA ARG A 32 20.93 12.72 10.49
C ARG A 32 19.82 12.41 9.48
N LEU A 33 18.94 11.45 9.78
CA LEU A 33 17.75 11.17 8.97
C LEU A 33 16.76 12.35 8.98
N HIS A 34 16.61 13.05 10.12
CA HIS A 34 15.80 14.25 10.22
C HIS A 34 16.40 15.41 9.40
N GLU A 35 17.73 15.59 9.46
CA GLU A 35 18.47 16.59 8.68
C GLU A 35 18.46 16.30 7.16
N LEU A 36 18.31 15.04 6.74
CA LEU A 36 18.15 14.64 5.33
C LEU A 36 16.72 14.80 4.77
N GLY A 37 15.79 15.42 5.52
CA GLY A 37 14.47 15.80 5.02
C GLY A 37 13.32 14.86 5.39
N ALA A 38 13.50 13.96 6.37
CA ALA A 38 12.40 13.19 6.97
C ALA A 38 11.73 13.89 8.18
N GLY A 39 11.93 15.21 8.32
CA GLY A 39 11.26 16.03 9.33
C GLY A 39 9.92 16.54 8.81
N ILE A 40 8.82 15.99 9.31
CA ILE A 40 7.51 16.64 9.24
C ILE A 40 7.54 17.77 10.27
N ASP A 41 7.79 18.99 9.81
CA ASP A 41 7.60 20.21 10.61
C ASP A 41 6.09 20.49 10.66
N PRO A 42 5.43 20.40 11.83
CA PRO A 42 3.99 20.61 11.94
C PRO A 42 3.57 22.09 11.79
N ASP A 43 4.51 23.04 11.72
CA ASP A 43 4.20 24.49 11.69
C ASP A 43 4.56 25.19 10.37
N GLN A 44 4.85 24.47 9.28
CA GLN A 44 5.15 25.11 7.99
C GLN A 44 3.89 25.33 7.14
N PRO A 45 3.45 26.58 6.89
CA PRO A 45 2.36 26.85 5.95
C PRO A 45 2.79 26.51 4.52
N ALA A 46 1.93 25.77 3.82
CA ALA A 46 2.14 25.34 2.45
C ALA A 46 2.27 26.53 1.48
N GLY A 47 3.48 26.82 1.02
CA GLY A 47 3.70 27.67 -0.16
C GLY A 47 4.96 28.53 -0.13
N ALA A 48 6.12 27.97 -0.50
CA ALA A 48 7.18 28.66 -1.24
C ALA A 48 8.22 27.65 -1.77
N PRO A 49 8.82 27.85 -2.96
CA PRO A 49 9.75 26.91 -3.56
C PRO A 49 11.20 27.18 -3.13
N ALA A 50 11.92 26.16 -2.67
CA ALA A 50 13.36 26.22 -2.48
C ALA A 50 14.05 25.34 -3.53
N SER A 51 14.79 26.00 -4.43
CA SER A 51 15.72 25.40 -5.38
C SER A 51 17.13 25.41 -4.80
N SER A 52 17.82 24.26 -4.74
CA SER A 52 19.21 24.07 -5.22
C SER A 52 19.81 22.70 -4.84
N GLY A 53 19.98 21.90 -5.89
CA GLY A 53 21.00 20.87 -6.20
C GLY A 53 21.84 20.16 -5.12
N ALA A 54 21.71 18.83 -5.05
CA ALA A 54 22.75 17.80 -5.31
C ALA A 54 22.27 16.37 -4.90
N PRO A 55 23.02 15.32 -5.28
CA PRO A 55 22.68 14.42 -6.36
C PRO A 55 21.45 13.55 -6.06
N THR A 56 20.59 13.37 -7.07
CA THR A 56 19.60 12.30 -7.10
C THR A 56 20.35 10.96 -7.02
N ALA A 57 20.42 10.37 -5.82
CA ALA A 57 20.32 8.92 -5.75
C ALA A 57 19.03 8.60 -6.49
N ALA A 58 19.14 7.87 -7.60
CA ALA A 58 18.00 7.49 -8.42
C ALA A 58 16.98 6.78 -7.52
N VAL A 59 15.97 7.52 -7.06
CA VAL A 59 14.67 6.95 -6.77
C VAL A 59 14.29 6.31 -8.09
N ALA A 60 14.29 4.97 -8.10
CA ALA A 60 13.96 4.21 -9.29
C ALA A 60 12.74 4.86 -9.94
N ALA A 61 12.91 5.30 -11.18
CA ALA A 61 11.80 5.70 -12.04
C ALA A 61 10.73 4.61 -11.94
N PRO A 62 9.43 4.96 -12.00
CA PRO A 62 8.36 3.99 -11.82
C PRO A 62 8.60 2.83 -12.77
N ALA A 63 8.92 1.67 -12.20
CA ALA A 63 8.91 0.44 -12.94
C ALA A 63 7.51 0.36 -13.59
N THR A 64 7.49 0.10 -14.89
CA THR A 64 6.37 -0.53 -15.58
C THR A 64 5.64 -1.48 -14.63
N PRO A 65 4.29 -1.62 -14.67
CA PRO A 65 3.55 -2.41 -13.71
C PRO A 65 4.26 -3.74 -13.52
N VAL A 66 4.96 -3.89 -12.40
CA VAL A 66 5.57 -5.17 -12.08
C VAL A 66 4.34 -5.99 -11.76
N ASP A 67 4.03 -6.94 -12.63
CA ASP A 67 3.07 -7.98 -12.36
C ASP A 67 3.49 -8.63 -11.03
N GLY A 68 2.96 -8.11 -9.92
CA GLY A 68 3.38 -8.48 -8.58
C GLY A 68 3.22 -9.99 -8.38
N ARG A 69 4.03 -10.59 -7.51
CA ARG A 69 4.00 -12.05 -7.33
C ARG A 69 2.58 -12.52 -7.00
N LEU A 70 2.23 -13.71 -7.47
CA LEU A 70 0.96 -14.32 -7.09
C LEU A 70 1.00 -14.70 -5.61
N ALA A 71 -0.07 -14.38 -4.89
CA ALA A 71 -0.30 -14.84 -3.52
C ALA A 71 -1.06 -16.17 -3.56
N ASP A 72 -0.64 -17.09 -2.70
CA ASP A 72 -1.34 -18.36 -2.48
C ASP A 72 -2.52 -18.17 -1.51
N ASP A 73 -3.47 -19.09 -1.57
CA ASP A 73 -4.57 -19.13 -0.62
C ASP A 73 -4.05 -19.45 0.78
N VAL A 74 -4.62 -18.78 1.79
CA VAL A 74 -4.15 -18.87 3.17
C VAL A 74 -4.81 -20.08 3.82
N VAL A 75 -4.01 -21.05 4.26
CA VAL A 75 -4.48 -22.26 4.93
C VAL A 75 -3.75 -22.41 6.25
N GLY A 76 -4.48 -22.69 7.32
CA GLY A 76 -3.91 -22.88 8.65
C GLY A 76 -4.96 -23.18 9.70
N VAL A 77 -4.62 -22.90 10.95
CA VAL A 77 -5.48 -23.14 12.12
C VAL A 77 -5.74 -21.81 12.82
N GLY A 78 -6.99 -21.55 13.22
CA GLY A 78 -7.31 -20.40 14.05
C GLY A 78 -6.88 -20.58 15.50
N PRO A 79 -6.89 -19.50 16.30
CA PRO A 79 -6.50 -19.56 17.70
C PRO A 79 -7.41 -20.45 18.56
N ASP A 80 -8.64 -20.73 18.12
CA ASP A 80 -9.57 -21.63 18.81
C ASP A 80 -9.41 -23.10 18.36
N GLY A 81 -8.47 -23.38 17.44
CA GLY A 81 -8.15 -24.72 16.94
C GLY A 81 -8.93 -25.15 15.70
N GLU A 82 -9.73 -24.27 15.12
CA GLU A 82 -10.49 -24.51 13.90
C GLU A 82 -9.59 -24.45 12.65
N VAL A 83 -9.85 -25.31 11.66
CA VAL A 83 -9.11 -25.29 10.39
C VAL A 83 -9.72 -24.24 9.47
N LEU A 84 -8.89 -23.34 8.94
CA LEU A 84 -9.28 -22.24 8.06
C LEU A 84 -8.61 -22.36 6.70
N ALA A 85 -9.39 -22.14 5.64
CA ALA A 85 -8.91 -22.04 4.26
C ALA A 85 -9.54 -20.81 3.61
N LEU A 86 -8.74 -19.76 3.45
CA LEU A 86 -9.17 -18.46 2.95
C LEU A 86 -8.66 -18.24 1.53
N ARG A 87 -9.60 -18.22 0.58
CA ARG A 87 -9.33 -17.84 -0.81
C ARG A 87 -8.93 -16.36 -0.88
N VAL A 88 -7.77 -16.02 -1.43
CA VAL A 88 -7.30 -14.61 -1.59
C VAL A 88 -7.20 -14.15 -3.04
N ARG A 89 -7.27 -15.08 -3.99
CA ARG A 89 -7.27 -14.82 -5.44
C ARG A 89 -8.59 -15.19 -6.10
N GLU A 90 -8.86 -14.58 -7.25
CA GLU A 90 -10.11 -14.76 -8.01
C GLU A 90 -11.36 -14.45 -7.17
N VAL A 91 -11.24 -13.47 -6.26
CA VAL A 91 -12.32 -13.00 -5.39
C VAL A 91 -12.67 -11.54 -5.70
N ARG A 92 -13.89 -11.12 -5.33
CA ARG A 92 -14.40 -9.77 -5.64
C ARG A 92 -13.77 -8.67 -4.78
N HIS A 93 -13.15 -9.03 -3.67
CA HIS A 93 -12.59 -8.13 -2.68
C HIS A 93 -11.09 -8.33 -2.55
N ASP A 94 -10.38 -7.26 -2.21
CA ASP A 94 -8.96 -7.37 -1.84
C ASP A 94 -8.79 -8.03 -0.50
N THR A 95 -7.61 -8.59 -0.29
CA THR A 95 -7.21 -9.12 1.02
C THR A 95 -5.94 -8.44 1.50
N VAL A 96 -5.94 -8.03 2.75
CA VAL A 96 -4.75 -7.53 3.46
C VAL A 96 -4.35 -8.55 4.49
N LEU A 97 -3.18 -9.15 4.28
CA LEU A 97 -2.56 -10.05 5.24
C LEU A 97 -1.71 -9.22 6.20
N VAL A 98 -1.97 -9.36 7.50
CA VAL A 98 -1.25 -8.65 8.56
C VAL A 98 -0.53 -9.69 9.40
N PHE A 99 0.77 -9.79 9.20
CA PHE A 99 1.63 -10.74 9.90
C PHE A 99 2.02 -10.18 11.27
N LEU A 100 1.53 -10.80 12.34
CA LEU A 100 1.69 -10.34 13.72
C LEU A 100 2.27 -11.46 14.61
N SER A 101 2.78 -11.05 15.77
CA SER A 101 3.20 -11.94 16.86
C SER A 101 2.75 -11.35 18.20
N SER A 102 2.47 -12.20 19.20
CA SER A 102 2.12 -11.77 20.56
C SER A 102 3.28 -11.10 21.29
N THR A 103 4.51 -11.44 20.93
CA THR A 103 5.73 -10.96 21.62
C THR A 103 6.34 -9.72 20.97
N CYS A 104 5.84 -9.34 19.79
CA CYS A 104 6.32 -8.20 19.01
C CYS A 104 5.84 -6.86 19.59
N ALA A 105 6.78 -6.01 20.03
CA ALA A 105 6.45 -4.70 20.59
C ALA A 105 5.75 -3.77 19.59
N GLY A 106 6.14 -3.80 18.31
CA GLY A 106 5.51 -3.04 17.24
C GLY A 106 4.10 -3.53 16.85
N CYS A 107 3.72 -4.73 17.29
CA CYS A 107 2.43 -5.35 16.98
C CYS A 107 1.34 -4.95 18.00
N LYS A 108 1.73 -4.47 19.18
CA LYS A 108 0.80 -4.00 20.23
C LYS A 108 -0.29 -3.04 19.72
N PRO A 109 0.00 -1.99 18.93
CA PRO A 109 -1.03 -1.09 18.43
C PRO A 109 -1.94 -1.70 17.35
N TYR A 110 -1.56 -2.83 16.74
CA TYR A 110 -2.36 -3.48 15.70
C TYR A 110 -3.56 -4.23 16.29
N TRP A 111 -3.35 -4.98 17.38
CA TRP A 111 -4.40 -5.79 17.99
C TRP A 111 -5.71 -5.05 18.25
N PRO A 112 -5.75 -3.89 18.94
CA PRO A 112 -7.00 -3.15 19.14
C PRO A 112 -7.53 -2.52 17.83
N ALA A 113 -6.67 -2.19 16.87
CA ALA A 113 -7.11 -1.60 15.60
C ALA A 113 -7.87 -2.59 14.71
N LEU A 114 -7.74 -3.90 14.97
CA LEU A 114 -8.42 -4.96 14.23
C LEU A 114 -9.90 -5.14 14.63
N GLU A 115 -10.36 -4.51 15.71
CA GLU A 115 -11.79 -4.51 16.06
C GLU A 115 -12.64 -3.76 15.02
N ALA A 116 -12.07 -2.68 14.47
CA ALA A 116 -12.69 -1.87 13.43
C ALA A 116 -11.60 -1.35 12.46
N PRO A 117 -11.05 -2.22 11.60
CA PRO A 117 -9.95 -1.86 10.72
C PRO A 117 -10.39 -0.80 9.70
N ASP A 118 -9.76 0.38 9.72
CA ASP A 118 -9.95 1.41 8.69
C ASP A 118 -9.23 0.99 7.40
N VAL A 119 -9.97 0.34 6.51
CA VAL A 119 -9.51 -0.12 5.19
C VAL A 119 -10.45 0.34 4.07
N PRO A 120 -9.95 0.59 2.84
CA PRO A 120 -10.80 1.06 1.75
C PRO A 120 -11.72 -0.04 1.19
N GLY A 121 -12.97 0.34 0.88
CA GLY A 121 -13.93 -0.52 0.17
C GLY A 121 -14.24 -1.83 0.92
N ASP A 122 -14.42 -2.90 0.16
CA ASP A 122 -14.73 -4.24 0.71
C ASP A 122 -13.47 -5.04 1.09
N THR A 123 -12.34 -4.38 1.37
CA THR A 123 -11.07 -5.06 1.66
C THR A 123 -11.17 -5.92 2.92
N ARG A 124 -10.88 -7.21 2.81
CA ARG A 124 -10.86 -8.14 3.93
C ARG A 124 -9.50 -8.11 4.62
N VAL A 125 -9.49 -7.96 5.94
CA VAL A 125 -8.28 -8.06 6.76
C VAL A 125 -8.16 -9.48 7.33
N VAL A 126 -6.98 -10.09 7.18
CA VAL A 126 -6.65 -11.40 7.75
C VAL A 126 -5.35 -11.25 8.53
N VAL A 127 -5.37 -11.60 9.80
CA VAL A 127 -4.17 -11.68 10.62
C VAL A 127 -3.52 -13.04 10.39
N VAL A 128 -2.21 -13.05 10.17
CA VAL A 128 -1.43 -14.28 10.05
C VAL A 128 -0.38 -14.31 11.15
N THR A 129 -0.32 -15.38 11.93
CA THR A 129 0.74 -15.58 12.93
C THR A 129 1.50 -16.86 12.62
N ARG A 130 2.65 -17.06 13.26
CA ARG A 130 3.34 -18.36 13.21
C ARG A 130 2.52 -19.43 13.94
N GLU A 131 2.82 -20.68 13.70
CA GLU A 131 2.22 -21.82 14.39
C GLU A 131 2.93 -22.10 15.73
N GLU A 132 2.39 -23.03 16.52
CA GLU A 132 3.12 -23.55 17.68
C GLU A 132 4.33 -24.39 17.21
N PRO A 133 5.47 -24.35 17.91
CA PRO A 133 5.70 -23.68 19.20
C PRO A 133 6.25 -22.25 19.09
N ASP A 134 6.45 -21.72 17.88
CA ASP A 134 7.05 -20.40 17.66
C ASP A 134 6.14 -19.25 18.13
N GLU A 135 4.84 -19.47 18.11
CA GLU A 135 3.82 -18.56 18.63
C GLU A 135 2.86 -19.30 19.57
N ASP A 136 2.59 -18.72 20.74
CA ASP A 136 1.68 -19.31 21.74
C ASP A 136 0.21 -19.06 21.34
N ARG A 137 -0.54 -20.14 21.10
CA ARG A 137 -1.93 -20.06 20.67
C ARG A 137 -2.82 -19.31 21.66
N ASP A 138 -2.69 -19.61 22.95
CA ASP A 138 -3.51 -18.99 23.98
C ASP A 138 -3.21 -17.49 24.12
N ALA A 139 -1.97 -17.08 23.86
CA ALA A 139 -1.57 -15.67 23.82
C ALA A 139 -2.22 -14.94 22.64
N ILE A 140 -2.26 -15.55 21.46
CA ILE A 140 -2.96 -15.00 20.30
C ILE A 140 -4.47 -14.93 20.54
N ALA A 141 -5.07 -15.98 21.11
CA ALA A 141 -6.49 -16.00 21.46
C ALA A 141 -6.88 -14.86 22.41
N ARG A 142 -6.00 -14.49 23.36
CA ARG A 142 -6.22 -13.35 24.28
C ARG A 142 -6.06 -11.98 23.63
N LEU A 143 -5.27 -11.87 22.56
CA LEU A 143 -4.99 -10.60 21.88
C LEU A 143 -5.96 -10.30 20.74
N ALA A 144 -6.46 -11.34 20.08
CA ALA A 144 -7.38 -11.21 18.95
C ALA A 144 -8.73 -10.61 19.39
N PRO A 145 -9.15 -9.47 18.81
CA PRO A 145 -10.50 -8.95 19.06
C PRO A 145 -11.57 -9.92 18.54
N PRO A 146 -12.77 -9.94 19.16
CA PRO A 146 -13.90 -10.70 18.63
C PRO A 146 -14.20 -10.32 17.17
N GLY A 147 -14.33 -11.33 16.30
CA GLY A 147 -14.64 -11.13 14.87
C GLY A 147 -13.42 -10.86 13.98
N ALA A 148 -12.22 -10.68 14.54
CA ALA A 148 -11.00 -10.66 13.74
C ALA A 148 -10.73 -12.05 13.13
N THR A 149 -10.44 -12.10 11.83
CA THR A 149 -10.02 -13.35 11.18
C THR A 149 -8.53 -13.55 11.43
N VAL A 150 -8.18 -14.57 12.22
CA VAL A 150 -6.79 -14.91 12.57
C VAL A 150 -6.48 -16.33 12.11
N VAL A 151 -5.35 -16.49 11.40
CA VAL A 151 -4.85 -17.79 10.94
C VAL A 151 -3.40 -17.96 11.39
N MET A 152 -3.11 -19.03 12.13
CA MET A 152 -1.75 -19.48 12.44
C MET A 152 -1.28 -20.37 11.28
N SER A 153 -0.24 -19.95 10.55
CA SER A 153 0.23 -20.64 9.34
C SER A 153 1.69 -20.32 8.98
N ASP A 154 2.61 -21.21 9.29
CA ASP A 154 4.04 -21.02 8.93
C ASP A 154 4.23 -21.10 7.41
N ALA A 155 3.45 -21.94 6.73
CA ALA A 155 3.47 -22.02 5.28
C ALA A 155 3.12 -20.68 4.61
N THR A 156 2.18 -19.91 5.19
CA THR A 156 1.85 -18.57 4.69
C THR A 156 2.96 -17.57 4.99
N TRP A 157 3.62 -17.67 6.14
CA TRP A 157 4.80 -16.85 6.46
C TRP A 157 5.94 -17.08 5.47
N ASP A 158 6.23 -18.34 5.16
CA ASP A 158 7.30 -18.74 4.25
C ASP A 158 6.96 -18.38 2.80
N ALA A 159 5.73 -18.63 2.35
CA ALA A 159 5.30 -18.28 1.00
C ALA A 159 5.36 -16.77 0.72
N HIS A 160 5.30 -15.94 1.76
CA HIS A 160 5.43 -14.49 1.68
C HIS A 160 6.82 -13.96 2.05
N ASP A 161 7.82 -14.84 2.27
CA ASP A 161 9.19 -14.48 2.65
C ASP A 161 9.23 -13.43 3.79
N VAL A 162 8.35 -13.57 4.79
CA VAL A 162 8.11 -12.53 5.79
C VAL A 162 9.31 -12.41 6.74
N PRO A 163 10.00 -11.25 6.78
CA PRO A 163 11.25 -11.11 7.54
C PRO A 163 11.04 -10.95 9.05
N GLY A 164 9.81 -10.64 9.48
CA GLY A 164 9.44 -10.41 10.87
C GLY A 164 8.15 -9.60 11.00
N SER A 165 7.62 -9.47 12.22
CA SER A 165 6.37 -8.76 12.50
C SER A 165 6.60 -7.35 13.08
N PRO A 166 5.72 -6.36 12.83
CA PRO A 166 4.56 -6.44 11.96
C PRO A 166 4.95 -6.32 10.48
N TYR A 167 4.31 -7.11 9.63
CA TYR A 167 4.47 -7.03 8.17
C TYR A 167 3.10 -7.10 7.51
N VAL A 168 2.91 -6.36 6.42
CA VAL A 168 1.62 -6.27 5.74
C VAL A 168 1.80 -6.60 4.27
N VAL A 169 0.87 -7.36 3.71
CA VAL A 169 0.81 -7.67 2.29
C VAL A 169 -0.58 -7.37 1.76
N HIS A 170 -0.66 -6.55 0.72
CA HIS A 170 -1.91 -6.24 0.02
C HIS A 170 -2.03 -7.10 -1.24
N VAL A 171 -3.02 -7.98 -1.26
CA VAL A 171 -3.35 -8.86 -2.38
C VAL A 171 -4.56 -8.32 -3.12
N ASP A 172 -4.41 -8.15 -4.44
CA ASP A 172 -5.52 -7.88 -5.33
C ASP A 172 -6.45 -9.10 -5.42
N GLY A 173 -7.74 -8.91 -5.12
CA GLY A 173 -8.69 -10.01 -5.16
C GLY A 173 -8.87 -10.61 -6.56
N ALA A 174 -8.95 -9.76 -7.59
CA ALA A 174 -9.29 -10.20 -8.94
C ALA A 174 -8.16 -11.01 -9.60
N THR A 175 -6.92 -10.55 -9.45
CA THR A 175 -5.73 -11.17 -10.09
C THR A 175 -4.94 -12.08 -9.15
N GLY A 176 -5.14 -11.97 -7.83
CA GLY A 176 -4.33 -12.66 -6.83
C GLY A 176 -2.91 -12.11 -6.70
N ARG A 177 -2.57 -10.97 -7.32
CA ARG A 177 -1.22 -10.40 -7.29
C ARG A 177 -1.01 -9.52 -6.06
N VAL A 178 0.19 -9.59 -5.48
CA VAL A 178 0.64 -8.67 -4.43
C VAL A 178 0.85 -7.28 -5.03
N ARG A 179 0.11 -6.28 -4.55
CA ARG A 179 0.19 -4.88 -4.98
C ARG A 179 1.25 -4.08 -4.22
N GLY A 180 1.53 -4.50 -2.99
CA GLY A 180 2.47 -3.84 -2.11
C GLY A 180 2.61 -4.59 -0.79
N GLU A 181 3.79 -4.52 -0.21
CA GLU A 181 4.13 -5.18 1.04
C GLU A 181 5.15 -4.38 1.84
N GLY A 182 5.21 -4.60 3.16
CA GLY A 182 6.22 -3.97 4.00
C GLY A 182 5.87 -3.90 5.48
N THR A 183 6.84 -3.43 6.26
CA THR A 183 6.65 -3.14 7.69
C THR A 183 6.06 -1.75 7.86
N ALA A 184 4.86 -1.65 8.43
CA ALA A 184 4.28 -0.38 8.84
C ALA A 184 4.37 -0.25 10.37
N GLY A 185 4.86 0.90 10.86
CA GLY A 185 4.88 1.16 12.30
C GLY A 185 3.50 1.45 12.90
N THR A 186 2.52 1.83 12.07
CA THR A 186 1.17 2.25 12.50
C THR A 186 0.10 1.93 11.45
N TRP A 187 -1.15 1.75 11.88
CA TRP A 187 -2.29 1.49 10.99
C TRP A 187 -2.53 2.59 9.92
N PRO A 188 -2.36 3.90 10.21
CA PRO A 188 -2.44 4.93 9.16
C PRO A 188 -1.39 4.79 8.06
N ALA A 189 -0.21 4.22 8.37
CA ALA A 189 0.78 3.92 7.33
C ALA A 189 0.33 2.76 6.45
N VAL A 190 -0.31 1.74 7.02
CA VAL A 190 -0.97 0.66 6.27
C VAL A 190 -2.04 1.23 5.33
N ARG A 191 -2.92 2.09 5.85
CA ARG A 191 -3.97 2.73 5.04
C ARG A 191 -3.41 3.49 3.83
N ARG A 192 -2.29 4.21 3.98
CA ARG A 192 -1.64 4.90 2.86
C ARG A 192 -1.14 3.92 1.79
N LEU A 193 -0.53 2.81 2.19
CA LEU A 193 -0.11 1.75 1.27
C LEU A 193 -1.31 1.21 0.48
N LEU A 194 -2.42 0.92 1.17
CA LEU A 194 -3.65 0.40 0.53
C LEU A 194 -4.26 1.41 -0.44
N LEU A 195 -4.31 2.69 -0.08
CA LEU A 195 -4.87 3.76 -0.93
C LEU A 195 -4.03 3.99 -2.18
N GLN A 196 -2.70 3.93 -2.07
CA GLN A 196 -1.80 4.03 -3.22
C GLN A 196 -2.02 2.88 -4.22
N GLY A 197 -2.18 1.65 -3.71
CA GLY A 197 -2.51 0.48 -4.52
C GLY A 197 -3.88 0.56 -5.19
N ALA A 198 -4.89 1.11 -4.50
CA ALA A 198 -6.24 1.29 -5.04
C ALA A 198 -6.28 2.36 -6.14
N ALA A 199 -5.65 3.52 -5.93
CA ALA A 199 -5.62 4.61 -6.91
C ALA A 199 -5.00 4.20 -8.25
N GLY A 200 -3.93 3.39 -8.22
CA GLY A 200 -3.34 2.82 -9.43
C GLY A 200 -4.31 1.95 -10.23
N ARG A 201 -5.18 1.21 -9.52
CA ARG A 201 -6.22 0.35 -10.12
C ARG A 201 -7.30 1.15 -10.81
N ASP A 202 -7.81 2.17 -10.13
CA ASP A 202 -8.90 3.01 -10.65
C ASP A 202 -8.44 3.74 -11.91
N LYS A 203 -7.19 4.20 -11.92
CA LYS A 203 -6.56 4.79 -13.10
C LYS A 203 -6.47 3.78 -14.25
N ALA A 204 -5.90 2.60 -14.01
CA ALA A 204 -5.77 1.57 -15.04
C ALA A 204 -7.13 1.12 -15.60
N ALA A 205 -8.14 0.95 -14.74
CA ALA A 205 -9.49 0.62 -15.14
C ALA A 205 -10.16 1.76 -15.94
N ALA A 206 -9.91 3.02 -15.58
CA ALA A 206 -10.40 4.18 -16.31
C ALA A 206 -9.72 4.33 -17.68
N ASP A 207 -8.41 4.10 -17.76
CA ASP A 207 -7.66 4.09 -19.03
C ASP A 207 -8.21 3.01 -19.97
N ALA A 208 -8.38 1.78 -19.48
CA ALA A 208 -8.92 0.68 -20.29
C ALA A 208 -10.38 0.94 -20.75
N ARG A 209 -11.19 1.65 -19.94
CA ARG A 209 -12.53 2.09 -20.37
C ARG A 209 -12.45 3.12 -21.49
N ARG A 210 -11.59 4.13 -21.34
CA ARG A 210 -11.37 5.16 -22.38
C ARG A 210 -10.89 4.56 -23.68
N GLU A 211 -9.95 3.61 -23.63
CA GLU A 211 -9.43 2.91 -24.80
C GLU A 211 -10.53 2.16 -25.53
N ARG A 212 -11.36 1.36 -24.83
CA ARG A 212 -12.51 0.66 -25.44
C ARG A 212 -13.55 1.59 -26.05
N ASP A 213 -13.79 2.75 -25.43
CA ASP A 213 -14.72 3.74 -25.96
C ASP A 213 -14.15 4.43 -27.20
N ALA A 214 -12.84 4.75 -27.20
CA ALA A 214 -12.14 5.29 -28.36
C ALA A 214 -12.17 4.30 -29.53
N ASP A 215 -11.85 3.02 -29.28
CA ASP A 215 -11.90 1.96 -30.30
C ASP A 215 -13.30 1.82 -30.90
N ARG A 216 -14.34 1.87 -30.05
CA ARG A 216 -15.73 1.80 -30.51
C ARG A 216 -16.08 2.96 -31.44
N HIS A 217 -15.63 4.18 -31.11
CA HIS A 217 -15.85 5.36 -31.95
C HIS A 217 -15.08 5.30 -33.27
N LEU A 218 -13.83 4.83 -33.26
CA LEU A 218 -13.02 4.67 -34.46
C LEU A 218 -13.62 3.64 -35.41
N LEU A 219 -14.01 2.47 -34.89
CA LEU A 219 -14.66 1.42 -35.67
C LEU A 219 -16.01 1.87 -36.24
N ALA A 220 -16.80 2.63 -35.46
CA ALA A 220 -18.05 3.20 -35.96
C ALA A 220 -17.85 4.23 -37.08
N ALA A 221 -16.69 4.88 -37.13
CA ALA A 221 -16.29 5.78 -38.22
C ALA A 221 -15.65 5.04 -39.42
N GLY A 222 -15.57 3.71 -39.38
CA GLY A 222 -14.93 2.90 -40.42
C GLY A 222 -13.40 2.93 -40.40
N ILE A 223 -12.80 3.40 -39.30
CA ILE A 223 -11.35 3.50 -39.11
C ILE A 223 -10.89 2.23 -38.40
N GLU A 224 -10.23 1.34 -39.13
CA GLU A 224 -9.71 0.07 -38.61
C GLU A 224 -8.24 0.19 -38.16
N PRO A 225 -7.73 -0.74 -37.33
CA PRO A 225 -6.30 -0.79 -37.02
C PRO A 225 -5.45 -0.87 -38.29
N GLY A 226 -4.53 0.09 -38.47
CA GLY A 226 -3.73 0.22 -39.69
C GLY A 226 -4.26 1.26 -40.69
N ASP A 227 -5.38 1.91 -40.41
CA ASP A 227 -5.92 2.99 -41.25
C ASP A 227 -4.91 4.15 -41.38
N PRO A 228 -4.60 4.63 -42.61
CA PRO A 228 -3.63 5.70 -42.82
C PRO A 228 -3.92 6.98 -42.05
N SER A 229 -5.19 7.26 -41.74
CA SER A 229 -5.62 8.44 -40.98
C SER A 229 -5.11 8.44 -39.54
N LEU A 230 -4.82 7.26 -38.96
CA LEU A 230 -4.26 7.10 -37.61
C LEU A 230 -2.78 7.50 -37.52
N TYR A 231 -2.07 7.58 -38.65
CA TYR A 231 -0.63 7.84 -38.71
C TYR A 231 -0.29 9.21 -39.33
N ARG A 232 -1.27 10.10 -39.51
CA ARG A 232 -0.98 11.47 -39.93
C ARG A 232 -0.15 12.18 -38.87
N ARG A 233 1.09 12.57 -39.22
CA ARG A 233 1.94 13.40 -38.36
C ARG A 233 1.30 14.77 -38.16
N ALA A 234 1.48 15.32 -36.96
CA ALA A 234 1.07 16.69 -36.61
C ALA A 234 1.59 17.76 -37.60
N GLU A 235 2.69 17.48 -38.30
CA GLU A 235 3.31 18.34 -39.32
C GLU A 235 2.47 18.51 -40.60
N GLN A 236 1.43 17.70 -40.81
CA GLN A 236 0.57 17.74 -42.01
C GLN A 236 -0.67 18.63 -41.85
N PHE A 237 -0.88 19.22 -40.66
CA PHE A 237 -1.87 20.28 -40.49
C PHE A 237 -1.26 21.61 -40.96
N ALA A 238 -1.73 22.14 -42.08
CA ALA A 238 -1.42 23.51 -42.46
C ALA A 238 -1.95 24.46 -41.36
N PRO A 239 -1.22 25.53 -41.00
CA PRO A 239 -1.70 26.52 -40.05
C PRO A 239 -2.89 27.27 -40.68
N GLY A 240 -4.10 26.76 -40.44
CA GLY A 240 -5.33 27.31 -41.03
C GLY A 240 -6.59 26.46 -40.83
N ASP A 241 -6.48 25.16 -40.59
CA ASP A 241 -7.66 24.33 -40.31
C ASP A 241 -8.04 24.42 -38.83
N GLU A 242 -9.01 25.29 -38.55
CA GLU A 242 -9.62 25.46 -37.24
C GLU A 242 -10.43 24.20 -36.87
N VAL A 243 -9.87 23.35 -36.01
CA VAL A 243 -10.59 22.20 -35.44
C VAL A 243 -11.65 22.73 -34.49
N THR A 244 -12.90 22.77 -34.95
CA THR A 244 -14.06 23.02 -34.09
C THR A 244 -14.27 21.83 -33.16
N VAL A 245 -13.71 21.90 -31.96
CA VAL A 245 -14.08 20.99 -30.86
C VAL A 245 -15.50 21.36 -30.44
N GLY A 246 -16.49 20.62 -30.95
CA GLY A 246 -17.90 20.80 -30.64
C GLY A 246 -18.17 20.71 -29.14
N GLY A 247 -18.33 21.87 -28.51
CA GLY A 247 -18.67 22.02 -27.11
C GLY A 247 -20.07 21.51 -26.78
N ALA A 248 -20.19 21.02 -25.55
CA ALA A 248 -21.39 20.52 -24.91
C ALA A 248 -22.65 21.36 -25.20
N GLY A 249 -23.72 20.70 -25.64
CA GLY A 249 -25.04 21.30 -25.75
C GLY A 249 -25.62 21.62 -24.37
N ALA A 250 -25.83 22.91 -24.08
CA ALA A 250 -26.74 23.38 -23.04
C ALA A 250 -28.15 23.57 -23.65
N PRO A 251 -29.23 23.36 -22.88
CA PRO A 251 -30.58 23.34 -23.41
C PRO A 251 -31.13 24.75 -23.66
N ALA A 252 -31.85 24.91 -24.76
CA ALA A 252 -32.52 26.14 -25.16
C ALA A 252 -33.68 26.48 -24.20
N ALA A 253 -33.62 27.65 -23.58
CA ALA A 253 -34.76 28.32 -22.97
C ALA A 253 -35.56 29.00 -24.11
N GLY A 254 -36.80 28.57 -24.31
CA GLY A 254 -37.75 29.24 -25.19
C GLY A 254 -38.36 30.44 -24.47
N ASP A 255 -38.25 31.62 -25.07
CA ASP A 255 -38.98 32.82 -24.68
C ASP A 255 -39.96 33.15 -25.81
N ASP A 256 -41.25 32.94 -25.52
CA ASP A 256 -42.38 33.21 -26.39
C ASP A 256 -42.82 34.66 -26.18
N THR A 257 -42.55 35.53 -27.16
CA THR A 257 -43.07 36.91 -27.21
C THR A 257 -43.77 37.17 -28.54
N GLY A 258 -45.03 36.74 -28.63
CA GLY A 258 -46.20 37.56 -28.98
C GLY A 258 -46.34 38.21 -30.37
N THR A 259 -47.57 38.13 -30.93
CA THR A 259 -48.50 39.28 -31.14
C THR A 259 -49.37 39.18 -32.42
N ARG A 260 -50.70 39.04 -32.22
CA ARG A 260 -51.88 39.60 -32.97
C ARG A 260 -52.22 39.11 -34.39
N PRO A 261 -53.48 39.28 -34.88
CA PRO A 261 -54.52 40.28 -34.54
C PRO A 261 -55.61 39.85 -33.55
#